data_AF-A0A9D2CK96-F1
#
_entry.id   AF-A0A9D2CK96-F1
#
_cell.length_a   1.000
_cell.length_b   1.000
_cell.length_c   1.000
_cell.angle_alpha   90.00
_cell.angle_beta   90.00
_cell.angle_gamma   90.00
#
_symmetry.space_group_name_H-M   'P 1'
#
loop_
_entity.id
_entity.type
_entity.pdbx_description
1 polymer ?
#
loop_
_entity_poly.entity_id
_entity_poly.type
_entity_poly.pdbx_seq_one_letter_code
_entity_poly.pdbx_strand_id
1 'polypeptide(L)' 'SYAHRVISGQMEDAFVESGCGLGISYHRNKFYFRIDHILNSPDLKAYDGKVDRRIKASDHYPIECRIARER' A
#
# COMPACT_ATOMS: atom_id res chain seq x y z
N SER A 1 2.79 4.39 -11.39
CA SER A 1 1.97 4.69 -12.58
C SER A 1 1.79 6.20 -12.68
N TYR A 2 1.31 6.75 -13.82
CA TYR A 2 1.07 8.20 -13.93
C TYR A 2 0.05 8.68 -12.89
N ALA A 3 -1.11 8.03 -12.80
CA ALA A 3 -2.16 8.37 -11.83
C ALA A 3 -1.67 8.30 -10.38
N HIS A 4 -0.94 7.23 -10.02
CA HIS A 4 -0.34 7.11 -8.68
C HIS A 4 0.61 8.26 -8.37
N ARG A 5 1.50 8.62 -9.29
CA ARG A 5 2.44 9.74 -9.12
C ARG A 5 1.72 11.09 -8.97
N VAL A 6 0.63 11.29 -9.73
CA VAL A 6 -0.16 12.53 -9.65
C VAL A 6 -0.89 12.62 -8.31
N ILE A 7 -1.49 11.53 -7.84
CA ILE A 7 -2.19 11.48 -6.54
C ILE A 7 -1.20 11.56 -5.37
N SER A 8 -0.03 10.92 -5.48
CA SER A 8 0.97 10.93 -4.41
C SER A 8 1.57 12.31 -4.20
N GLY A 9 1.74 13.12 -5.25
CA GLY A 9 2.26 14.47 -5.12
C GLY A 9 3.64 14.50 -4.45
N GLN A 10 3.71 14.98 -3.21
CA GLN A 10 4.92 15.02 -2.37
C GLN A 10 4.87 14.04 -1.18
N MET A 11 3.84 13.19 -1.13
CA MET A 11 3.67 12.15 -0.12
C MET A 11 4.37 10.86 -0.54
N GLU A 12 4.73 10.03 0.43
CA GLU A 12 5.39 8.75 0.21
C GLU A 12 4.39 7.58 0.33
N ASP A 13 4.59 6.53 -0.46
CA ASP A 13 3.73 5.33 -0.44
C ASP A 13 4.29 4.32 0.56
N ALA A 14 3.54 4.07 1.63
CA ALA A 14 3.95 3.21 2.74
C ALA A 14 4.27 1.77 2.33
N PHE A 15 3.61 1.25 1.26
CA PHE A 15 3.90 -0.09 0.75
C PHE A 15 5.20 -0.10 -0.07
N VAL A 16 5.51 0.98 -0.78
CA VAL A 16 6.80 1.12 -1.50
C VAL A 16 7.94 1.25 -0.50
N GLU A 17 7.71 1.97 0.60
CA GLU A 17 8.72 2.20 1.64
C GLU A 17 9.01 0.96 2.50
N SER A 18 7.97 0.25 2.95
CA SER A 18 8.09 -0.79 3.98
C SER A 18 7.56 -2.17 3.58
N GLY A 19 6.92 -2.28 2.41
CA GLY A 19 6.32 -3.51 1.93
C GLY A 19 7.31 -4.45 1.25
N CYS A 20 6.90 -5.71 1.10
CA CYS A 20 7.65 -6.73 0.38
C CYS A 20 6.80 -7.42 -0.70
N GLY A 21 7.40 -7.69 -1.86
CA GLY A 21 6.77 -8.37 -2.98
C GLY A 21 5.79 -7.50 -3.79
N LEU A 22 4.87 -8.15 -4.50
CA LEU A 22 4.02 -7.49 -5.50
C LEU A 22 2.91 -6.60 -4.91
N GLY A 23 2.58 -6.74 -3.62
CA GLY A 23 1.54 -5.93 -2.97
C GLY A 23 0.15 -6.03 -3.57
N ILE A 24 -0.18 -7.16 -4.19
CA ILE A 24 -1.48 -7.39 -4.83
C ILE A 24 -2.59 -7.22 -3.80
N SER A 25 -3.39 -6.16 -3.95
CA SER A 25 -4.55 -5.86 -3.13
C SER A 25 -5.83 -6.34 -3.83
N TYR A 26 -5.96 -6.18 -5.14
CA TYR A 26 -7.10 -6.64 -5.92
C TYR A 26 -6.85 -7.98 -6.61
N HIS A 27 -7.82 -8.91 -6.58
CA HIS A 27 -7.59 -10.29 -7.06
C HIS A 27 -8.77 -10.97 -7.80
N ARG A 28 -9.63 -10.22 -8.50
CA ARG A 28 -10.79 -10.78 -9.21
C ARG A 28 -10.49 -11.18 -10.66
N ASN A 29 -11.22 -12.17 -11.19
CA ASN A 29 -11.23 -12.53 -12.61
C ASN A 29 -9.84 -12.81 -13.22
N LYS A 30 -8.91 -13.38 -12.43
CA LYS A 30 -7.48 -13.59 -12.78
C LYS A 30 -6.70 -12.29 -13.02
N PHE A 31 -7.26 -11.14 -12.70
CA PHE A 31 -6.54 -9.87 -12.66
C PHE A 31 -5.99 -9.65 -11.26
N TYR A 32 -4.73 -9.24 -11.21
CA TYR A 32 -4.00 -8.98 -9.97
C TYR A 32 -3.39 -7.59 -10.05
N PHE A 33 -3.89 -6.68 -9.21
CA PHE A 33 -3.43 -5.30 -9.19
C PHE A 33 -3.15 -4.83 -7.78
N ARG A 34 -2.24 -3.87 -7.66
CA ARG A 34 -2.07 -3.04 -6.46
C ARG A 34 -2.73 -1.71 -6.76
N ILE A 35 -3.96 -1.54 -6.27
CA ILE A 35 -4.75 -0.30 -6.46
C ILE A 35 -5.12 0.39 -5.14
N ASP A 36 -4.77 -0.23 -4.02
CA ASP A 36 -4.92 0.34 -2.69
C ASP A 36 -3.55 0.87 -2.23
N HIS A 37 -3.53 2.10 -1.72
CA HIS A 37 -2.31 2.81 -1.33
C HIS A 37 -2.53 3.53 0.00
N ILE A 38 -1.53 3.47 0.87
CA ILE A 38 -1.44 4.33 2.06
C ILE A 38 -0.34 5.34 1.77
N LEU A 39 -0.71 6.62 1.73
CA LEU A 39 0.21 7.72 1.52
C LEU A 39 0.47 8.42 2.86
N ASN A 40 1.75 8.69 3.17
CA ASN A 40 2.16 9.39 4.39
C ASN A 40 2.96 10.65 4.04
N SER A 41 3.03 11.58 5.00
CA SER A 41 3.89 12.76 4.87
C SER A 41 5.36 12.37 5.00
N PRO A 42 6.32 13.09 4.38
CA PRO A 42 7.75 12.77 4.45
C PRO A 42 8.37 12.82 5.86
N ASP A 43 7.71 13.41 6.84
CA ASP A 43 8.14 13.40 8.25
C ASP A 43 7.67 12.15 9.02
N LEU A 44 6.94 11.26 8.35
CA LEU A 44 6.44 10.00 8.86
C LEU A 44 7.08 8.84 8.10
N LYS A 45 7.43 7.80 8.84
CA LYS A 45 8.06 6.59 8.31
C LYS A 45 7.12 5.39 8.44
N ALA A 46 6.96 4.64 7.36
CA ALA A 46 6.22 3.39 7.36
C ALA A 46 7.10 2.20 7.76
N TYR A 47 6.49 1.25 8.45
CA TYR A 47 7.09 0.00 8.89
C TYR A 47 6.09 -1.15 8.71
N ASP A 48 6.62 -2.38 8.56
CA ASP A 48 5.85 -3.62 8.51
C ASP A 48 4.68 -3.60 7.52
N GLY A 49 4.87 -2.98 6.34
CA GLY A 49 3.86 -2.93 5.28
C GLY A 49 3.50 -4.33 4.78
N LYS A 50 2.23 -4.73 4.94
CA LYS A 50 1.74 -6.05 4.53
C LYS A 50 0.36 -5.98 3.91
N VAL A 51 0.07 -7.01 3.11
CA VAL A 51 -1.26 -7.24 2.55
C VAL A 51 -1.80 -8.52 3.18
N ASP A 52 -2.92 -8.41 3.91
CA ASP A 52 -3.52 -9.56 4.58
C ASP A 52 -4.37 -10.37 3.61
N ARG A 53 -3.75 -11.41 3.04
CA ARG A 53 -4.42 -12.33 2.09
C ARG A 53 -5.30 -13.39 2.75
N ARG A 54 -5.40 -13.40 4.08
CA ARG A 54 -6.23 -14.38 4.81
C ARG A 54 -7.70 -13.98 4.81
N ILE A 55 -7.98 -12.68 4.72
CA ILE A 55 -9.33 -12.12 4.72
C ILE A 55 -9.87 -12.12 3.28
N LYS A 56 -10.97 -12.84 3.04
CA LYS A 56 -11.59 -13.00 1.71
C LYS A 56 -13.00 -12.41 1.63
N ALA A 57 -13.29 -11.42 2.47
CA ALA A 57 -14.61 -10.79 2.56
C ALA A 57 -14.89 -9.79 1.40
N SER A 58 -13.88 -9.47 0.59
CA SER A 58 -13.95 -8.55 -0.54
C SER A 58 -13.09 -9.11 -1.69
N ASP A 59 -13.23 -8.54 -2.89
CA ASP A 59 -12.27 -8.73 -4.00
C ASP A 59 -10.99 -7.91 -3.81
N HIS A 60 -10.91 -7.14 -2.72
CA HIS A 60 -9.72 -6.47 -2.21
C HIS A 60 -9.24 -7.10 -0.90
N TYR A 61 -7.95 -7.38 -0.83
CA TYR A 61 -7.23 -7.69 0.40
C TYR A 61 -6.92 -6.41 1.17
N PRO A 62 -7.14 -6.39 2.50
CA PRO A 62 -6.72 -5.28 3.33
C PRO A 62 -5.20 -5.05 3.24
N ILE A 63 -4.82 -3.79 3.15
CA ILE A 63 -3.43 -3.35 3.30
C ILE A 63 -3.26 -2.70 4.66
N GLU A 64 -2.14 -2.97 5.32
CA GLU A 64 -1.83 -2.43 6.64
C GLU A 64 -0.35 -2.09 6.72
N CYS A 65 -0.04 -1.03 7.45
CA CYS A 65 1.32 -0.63 7.78
C CYS A 65 1.31 0.09 9.13
N ARG A 66 2.46 0.11 9.80
CA ARG A 66 2.68 0.92 10.99
C ARG A 66 3.34 2.23 10.58
N ILE A 67 2.90 3.35 11.13
CA ILE A 67 3.47 4.67 10.85
C ILE A 67 4.01 5.25 12.15
N ALA A 68 5.23 5.77 12.12
CA ALA A 68 5.81 6.49 13.24
C ALA A 68 6.58 7.71 12.73
N ARG A 69 6.69 8.75 13.57
CA ARG A 69 7.45 9.95 13.23
C ARG A 69 8.95 9.66 13.28
N GLU A 70 9.67 10.02 12.23
CA GLU A 70 11.13 9.95 12.22
C GLU A 70 11.69 11.12 13.06
N ARG A 71 12.64 10.84 13.96
CA ARG A 71 13.23 11.83 14.88
C ARG A 71 14.45 12.51 14.26
#